data_AF-A0A917NP90-F1
#
_entry.id   AF-A0A917NP90-F1
#
_cell.length_a   1.000
_cell.length_b   1.000
_cell.length_c   1.000
_cell.angle_alpha   90.00
_cell.angle_beta   90.00
_cell.angle_gamma   90.00
#
_symmetry.space_group_name_H-M   'P 1'
#
loop_
_entity.id
_entity.type
_entity.pdbx_description
1 polymer ?
#
loop_
_entity_poly.entity_id
_entity_poly.type
_entity_poly.pdbx_seq_one_letter_code
_entity_poly.pdbx_strand_id
1 'polypeptide(L)'
;MRILAVLAALVGLLAGASPAVAQNRFWLQNNTEQTIVAANVSPSRVEDWGPNILTQGPVRPGMQVWVQPTFPDCYLDIRVRFADGTEDGHLGVHACTLSRIAFGRDVPLAATPPPPEPERVLANPSFTFVNRTGEAIREIYVSLTSNRNWGNDRLGPRQILPPGGSMPISLPRGSVCTADMRIVFMDGRIMEQRNVETCSIREFVWR
;
A
#
# COMPACT_ATOMS: atom_id res chain seq x y z
N MET A 1 22.56 58.50 17.88
CA MET A 1 21.48 57.55 17.60
C MET A 1 20.97 57.78 16.17
N ARG A 2 21.21 56.85 15.26
CA ARG A 2 20.60 56.80 13.92
C ARG A 2 19.99 55.40 13.78
N ILE A 3 18.67 55.32 13.80
CA ILE A 3 17.94 54.06 13.66
C ILE A 3 17.66 53.87 12.17
N LEU A 4 18.30 52.88 11.56
CA LEU A 4 17.96 52.36 10.23
C LEU A 4 16.88 51.28 10.42
N ALA A 5 15.68 51.54 9.93
CA ALA A 5 14.62 50.54 9.81
C ALA A 5 14.69 49.92 8.40
N VAL A 6 14.96 48.62 8.32
CA VAL A 6 14.93 47.84 7.08
C VAL A 6 13.52 47.26 6.92
N LEU A 7 12.81 47.69 5.89
CA LEU A 7 11.53 47.11 5.45
C LEU A 7 11.81 45.85 4.63
N ALA A 8 11.48 44.68 5.18
CA ALA A 8 11.46 43.43 4.44
C ALA A 8 10.08 43.26 3.78
N ALA A 9 10.02 43.34 2.44
CA ALA A 9 8.82 43.05 1.67
C ALA A 9 8.69 41.53 1.48
N LEU A 10 7.71 40.92 2.16
CA LEU A 10 7.28 39.54 1.88
C LEU A 10 6.33 39.55 0.68
N VAL A 11 6.80 39.02 -0.45
CA VAL A 11 5.97 38.72 -1.62
C VAL A 11 5.32 37.34 -1.40
N GLY A 12 4.01 37.32 -1.14
CA GLY A 12 3.24 36.09 -0.99
C GLY A 12 2.93 35.44 -2.35
N LEU A 13 3.33 34.17 -2.51
CA LEU A 13 2.90 33.32 -3.62
C LEU A 13 1.41 32.96 -3.46
N LEU A 14 0.54 33.58 -4.26
CA LEU A 14 -0.84 33.12 -4.43
C LEU A 14 -0.85 31.96 -5.44
N ALA A 15 -0.94 30.74 -4.94
CA ALA A 15 -1.24 29.57 -5.77
C ALA A 15 -2.69 29.67 -6.26
N GLY A 16 -2.89 29.89 -7.57
CA GLY A 16 -4.21 29.89 -8.18
C GLY A 16 -4.86 28.52 -8.11
N ALA A 17 -6.04 28.42 -7.50
CA ALA A 17 -6.88 27.24 -7.60
C ALA A 17 -7.56 27.25 -8.98
N SER A 18 -7.24 26.28 -9.83
CA SER A 18 -7.98 26.07 -11.07
C SER A 18 -9.44 25.73 -10.77
N PRO A 19 -10.42 26.24 -11.54
CA PRO A 19 -11.81 25.86 -11.34
C PRO A 19 -11.97 24.36 -11.61
N ALA A 20 -12.59 23.65 -10.66
CA ALA A 20 -12.97 22.27 -10.86
C ALA A 20 -14.03 22.21 -11.98
N VAL A 21 -13.66 21.68 -13.14
CA VAL A 21 -14.60 21.38 -14.22
C VAL A 21 -15.64 20.41 -13.69
N ALA A 22 -16.92 20.79 -13.74
CA ALA A 22 -18.05 19.91 -13.47
C ALA A 22 -17.88 18.59 -14.22
N GLN A 23 -17.90 17.48 -13.49
CA GLN A 23 -17.59 16.16 -14.03
C GLN A 23 -18.90 15.42 -14.32
N ASN A 24 -19.45 15.55 -15.52
CA ASN A 24 -20.55 14.66 -15.94
C ASN A 24 -20.00 13.28 -16.35
N ARG A 25 -19.35 12.60 -15.40
CA ARG A 25 -18.72 11.29 -15.55
C ARG A 25 -18.43 10.72 -14.17
N PHE A 26 -18.82 9.47 -13.94
CA PHE A 26 -18.78 8.86 -12.62
C PHE A 26 -18.61 7.35 -12.71
N TRP A 27 -18.22 6.74 -11.60
CA TRP A 27 -18.24 5.29 -11.46
C TRP A 27 -19.64 4.80 -11.08
N LEU A 28 -20.16 3.81 -11.79
CA LEU A 28 -21.29 2.99 -11.33
C LEU A 28 -20.73 1.72 -10.69
N GLN A 29 -21.07 1.47 -9.43
CA GLN A 29 -20.56 0.35 -8.65
C GLN A 29 -21.67 -0.62 -8.26
N ASN A 30 -21.39 -1.92 -8.39
CA ASN A 30 -22.26 -2.98 -7.91
C ASN A 30 -21.81 -3.48 -6.54
N ASN A 31 -22.48 -3.06 -5.47
CA ASN A 31 -22.26 -3.54 -4.09
C ASN A 31 -23.31 -4.60 -3.67
N THR A 32 -24.02 -5.18 -4.63
CA THR A 32 -24.97 -6.28 -4.39
C THR A 32 -24.29 -7.64 -4.59
N GLU A 33 -24.96 -8.72 -4.18
CA GLU A 33 -24.57 -10.09 -4.51
C GLU A 33 -25.05 -10.53 -5.91
N GLN A 34 -25.86 -9.70 -6.57
CA GLN A 34 -26.41 -9.97 -7.90
C GLN A 34 -25.59 -9.30 -8.99
N THR A 35 -25.44 -9.95 -10.14
CA THR A 35 -24.75 -9.33 -11.29
C THR A 35 -25.68 -8.31 -11.96
N ILE A 36 -25.20 -7.09 -12.20
CA ILE A 36 -25.92 -6.10 -13.01
C ILE A 36 -25.72 -6.45 -14.48
N VAL A 37 -26.80 -6.73 -15.19
CA VAL A 37 -26.79 -7.12 -16.61
C VAL A 37 -27.20 -6.00 -17.55
N ALA A 38 -27.84 -4.95 -17.02
CA ALA A 38 -28.08 -3.71 -17.76
C ALA A 38 -28.03 -2.50 -16.85
N ALA A 39 -27.62 -1.36 -17.40
CA ALA A 39 -27.73 -0.05 -16.79
C ALA A 39 -28.26 0.95 -17.83
N ASN A 40 -29.10 1.88 -17.41
CA ASN A 40 -29.60 2.97 -18.25
C ASN A 40 -29.38 4.30 -17.52
N VAL A 41 -29.06 5.35 -18.29
CA VAL A 41 -28.85 6.70 -17.76
C VAL A 41 -29.56 7.68 -18.68
N SER A 42 -30.46 8.48 -18.13
CA SER A 42 -31.20 9.52 -18.85
C SER A 42 -31.13 10.86 -18.10
N PRO A 43 -31.28 12.00 -18.79
CA PRO A 43 -31.55 13.26 -18.11
C PRO A 43 -32.88 13.17 -17.35
N SER A 44 -32.95 13.63 -16.11
CA SER A 44 -34.17 13.51 -15.26
C SER A 44 -35.42 14.21 -15.81
N ARG A 45 -35.26 15.06 -16.82
CA ARG A 45 -36.35 15.71 -17.56
C ARG A 45 -36.93 14.84 -18.69
N VAL A 46 -36.41 13.63 -18.91
CA VAL A 46 -36.83 12.69 -19.96
C VAL A 46 -37.33 11.42 -19.31
N GLU A 47 -38.55 11.00 -19.67
CA GLU A 47 -39.16 9.77 -19.16
C GLU A 47 -38.60 8.50 -19.81
N ASP A 48 -38.08 8.62 -21.03
CA ASP A 48 -37.39 7.54 -21.72
C ASP A 48 -35.98 7.33 -21.15
N TRP A 49 -35.73 6.11 -20.71
CA TRP A 49 -34.47 5.65 -20.13
C TRP A 49 -33.38 5.39 -21.16
N GLY A 50 -33.75 5.21 -22.43
CA GLY A 50 -32.80 4.92 -23.51
C GLY A 50 -32.15 3.52 -23.42
N PRO A 51 -31.04 3.30 -24.14
CA PRO A 51 -30.44 1.98 -24.32
C PRO A 51 -29.60 1.55 -23.10
N ASN A 52 -29.31 0.24 -23.03
CA ASN A 52 -28.36 -0.29 -22.06
C ASN A 52 -26.94 0.26 -22.35
N ILE A 53 -26.32 0.89 -21.36
CA ILE A 53 -24.99 1.48 -21.48
C ILE A 53 -23.86 0.47 -21.23
N LEU A 54 -24.16 -0.75 -20.77
CA LEU A 54 -23.17 -1.79 -20.51
C LEU A 54 -22.77 -2.53 -21.79
N THR A 55 -21.91 -1.90 -22.59
CA THR A 55 -21.46 -2.44 -23.89
C THR A 55 -20.33 -3.46 -23.78
N GLN A 56 -19.55 -3.42 -22.70
CA GLN A 56 -18.39 -4.29 -22.48
C GLN A 56 -18.71 -5.55 -21.66
N GLY A 57 -19.99 -5.75 -21.30
CA GLY A 57 -20.45 -6.86 -20.49
C GLY A 57 -21.01 -6.44 -19.13
N PRO A 58 -21.46 -7.42 -18.32
CA PRO A 58 -22.15 -7.17 -17.07
C PRO A 58 -21.21 -6.72 -15.94
N VAL A 59 -21.74 -6.00 -14.95
CA VAL A 59 -21.00 -5.57 -13.75
C VAL A 59 -21.26 -6.56 -12.62
N ARG A 60 -20.28 -7.43 -12.35
CA ARG A 60 -20.35 -8.43 -11.27
C ARG A 60 -20.33 -7.79 -9.87
N PRO A 61 -20.75 -8.51 -8.82
CA PRO A 61 -20.56 -8.07 -7.43
C PRO A 61 -19.14 -7.55 -7.17
N GLY A 62 -19.03 -6.40 -6.52
CA GLY A 62 -17.76 -5.72 -6.20
C GLY A 62 -17.09 -4.98 -7.36
N MET A 63 -17.60 -5.10 -8.59
CA MET A 63 -17.05 -4.40 -9.76
C MET A 63 -17.63 -3.00 -9.92
N GLN A 64 -16.92 -2.18 -10.68
CA GLN A 64 -17.36 -0.85 -11.11
C GLN A 64 -17.18 -0.68 -12.61
N VAL A 65 -18.02 0.15 -13.22
CA VAL A 65 -17.94 0.55 -14.64
C VAL A 65 -17.88 2.07 -14.72
N TRP A 66 -17.08 2.58 -15.66
CA TRP A 66 -16.97 4.01 -15.90
C TRP A 66 -18.11 4.47 -16.80
N VAL A 67 -18.89 5.44 -16.31
CA VAL A 67 -20.03 6.00 -17.04
C VAL A 67 -19.68 7.41 -17.49
N GLN A 68 -19.76 7.62 -18.80
CA GLN A 68 -19.60 8.94 -19.42
C GLN A 68 -20.82 9.21 -20.31
N PRO A 69 -21.86 9.88 -19.79
CA PRO A 69 -23.02 10.24 -20.57
C PRO A 69 -22.65 11.10 -21.78
N THR A 70 -23.39 10.94 -22.87
CA THR A 70 -23.16 11.70 -24.12
C THR A 70 -23.88 13.04 -24.14
N PHE A 71 -24.66 13.36 -23.10
CA PHE A 71 -25.42 14.59 -22.94
C PHE A 71 -24.85 15.46 -21.80
N PRO A 72 -25.04 16.78 -21.83
CA PRO A 72 -24.42 17.69 -20.86
C PRO A 72 -25.18 17.86 -19.54
N ASP A 73 -26.39 17.30 -19.41
CA ASP A 73 -27.25 17.46 -18.24
C ASP A 73 -26.57 16.98 -16.94
N CYS A 74 -26.75 17.76 -15.87
CA CYS A 74 -26.17 17.44 -14.56
C CYS A 74 -27.10 16.63 -13.66
N TYR A 75 -28.41 16.67 -13.88
CA TYR A 75 -29.40 15.91 -13.12
C TYR A 75 -29.85 14.71 -13.93
N LEU A 76 -29.46 13.53 -13.46
CA LEU A 76 -29.63 12.28 -14.19
C LEU A 76 -30.45 11.28 -13.37
N ASP A 77 -31.22 10.47 -14.08
CA ASP A 77 -31.85 9.29 -13.55
C ASP A 77 -31.02 8.07 -13.99
N ILE A 78 -30.72 7.18 -13.06
CA ILE A 78 -29.91 5.97 -13.30
C ILE A 78 -30.70 4.77 -12.79
N ARG A 79 -30.91 3.77 -13.65
CA ARG A 79 -31.46 2.48 -13.24
C ARG A 79 -30.55 1.34 -13.65
N VAL A 80 -30.65 0.24 -12.93
CA VAL A 80 -29.97 -1.02 -13.23
C VAL A 80 -30.96 -2.17 -13.22
N ARG A 81 -30.67 -3.19 -14.01
CA ARG A 81 -31.35 -4.48 -13.98
C ARG A 81 -30.36 -5.57 -13.62
N PHE A 82 -30.72 -6.39 -12.64
CA PHE A 82 -29.93 -7.51 -12.16
C PHE A 82 -30.22 -8.79 -12.95
N ALA A 83 -29.34 -9.78 -12.82
CA ALA A 83 -29.44 -11.05 -13.52
C ALA A 83 -30.71 -11.86 -13.16
N ASP A 84 -31.28 -11.63 -11.98
CA ASP A 84 -32.55 -12.21 -11.55
C ASP A 84 -33.79 -11.48 -12.10
N GLY A 85 -33.58 -10.41 -12.88
CA GLY A 85 -34.64 -9.59 -13.47
C GLY A 85 -35.13 -8.45 -12.59
N THR A 86 -34.67 -8.34 -11.34
CA THR A 86 -35.02 -7.22 -10.46
C THR A 86 -34.36 -5.93 -10.95
N GLU A 87 -34.95 -4.79 -10.60
CA GLU A 87 -34.44 -3.46 -10.95
C GLU A 87 -34.29 -2.58 -9.72
N ASP A 88 -33.30 -1.69 -9.75
CA ASP A 88 -33.06 -0.66 -8.74
C ASP A 88 -32.64 0.64 -9.44
N GLY A 89 -32.87 1.79 -8.81
CA GLY A 89 -32.66 3.08 -9.46
C GLY A 89 -32.58 4.26 -8.51
N HIS A 90 -31.86 5.28 -8.97
CA HIS A 90 -31.74 6.58 -8.33
C HIS A 90 -32.23 7.65 -9.30
N LEU A 91 -33.13 8.50 -8.82
CA LEU A 91 -33.71 9.59 -9.61
C LEU A 91 -33.11 10.94 -9.15
N GLY A 92 -32.93 11.88 -10.09
CA GLY A 92 -32.50 13.24 -9.80
C GLY A 92 -31.07 13.37 -9.28
N VAL A 93 -30.17 12.47 -9.67
CA VAL A 93 -28.78 12.43 -9.19
C VAL A 93 -27.97 13.59 -9.78
N HIS A 94 -27.24 14.31 -8.92
CA HIS A 94 -26.40 15.45 -9.31
C HIS A 94 -25.04 15.01 -9.89
N ALA A 95 -25.06 14.46 -11.10
CA ALA A 95 -23.92 13.82 -11.77
C ALA A 95 -22.68 14.73 -11.90
N CYS A 96 -22.85 16.03 -12.13
CA CYS A 96 -21.73 16.98 -12.30
C CYS A 96 -20.82 17.14 -11.07
N THR A 97 -21.30 16.75 -9.90
CA THR A 97 -20.57 16.75 -8.63
C THR A 97 -20.35 15.32 -8.10
N LEU A 98 -20.85 14.32 -8.82
CA LEU A 98 -20.82 12.92 -8.42
C LEU A 98 -19.53 12.27 -8.92
N SER A 99 -18.80 11.60 -8.03
CA SER A 99 -17.67 10.76 -8.42
C SER A 99 -18.06 9.30 -8.59
N ARG A 100 -19.08 8.85 -7.86
CA ARG A 100 -19.52 7.45 -7.78
C ARG A 100 -20.98 7.35 -7.38
N ILE A 101 -21.69 6.39 -7.99
CA ILE A 101 -22.98 5.89 -7.56
C ILE A 101 -22.88 4.39 -7.26
N ALA A 102 -23.49 3.93 -6.18
CA ALA A 102 -23.50 2.52 -5.78
C ALA A 102 -24.92 1.96 -5.75
N PHE A 103 -25.04 0.69 -6.10
CA PHE A 103 -26.27 -0.11 -5.97
C PHE A 103 -26.05 -1.20 -4.92
N GLY A 104 -27.03 -1.39 -4.04
CA GLY A 104 -26.88 -2.18 -2.82
C GLY A 104 -26.51 -1.35 -1.60
N ARG A 105 -26.27 -2.02 -0.46
CA ARG A 105 -25.81 -1.32 0.75
C ARG A 105 -24.46 -0.67 0.46
N ASP A 106 -24.24 0.52 1.02
CA ASP A 106 -22.90 1.07 1.26
C ASP A 106 -22.21 0.19 2.30
N VAL A 107 -21.99 -1.07 1.96
CA VAL A 107 -20.99 -1.87 2.62
C VAL A 107 -19.70 -1.15 2.21
N PRO A 108 -18.89 -0.63 3.15
CA PRO A 108 -17.50 -0.41 2.84
C PRO A 108 -17.05 -1.78 2.40
N LEU A 109 -16.87 -1.98 1.09
CA LEU A 109 -16.46 -3.26 0.55
C LEU A 109 -15.35 -3.72 1.46
N ALA A 110 -15.46 -4.94 2.00
CA ALA A 110 -14.29 -5.66 2.46
C ALA A 110 -13.26 -5.41 1.37
N ALA A 111 -12.25 -4.60 1.71
CA ALA A 111 -11.50 -3.86 0.73
C ALA A 111 -11.10 -4.84 -0.36
N THR A 112 -11.54 -4.62 -1.60
CA THR A 112 -10.75 -5.14 -2.72
C THR A 112 -9.35 -4.66 -2.38
N PRO A 113 -8.39 -5.56 -2.07
CA PRO A 113 -7.07 -5.10 -1.71
C PRO A 113 -6.65 -4.15 -2.84
N PRO A 114 -6.07 -2.98 -2.51
CA PRO A 114 -5.55 -2.11 -3.56
C PRO A 114 -4.76 -2.99 -4.54
N PRO A 115 -4.84 -2.75 -5.88
CA PRO A 115 -3.95 -3.47 -6.81
C PRO A 115 -2.58 -3.45 -6.16
N PRO A 116 -1.90 -4.60 -5.97
CA PRO A 116 -0.76 -4.66 -5.08
C PRO A 116 0.11 -3.46 -5.44
N GLU A 117 0.22 -2.50 -4.52
CA GLU A 117 1.29 -1.51 -4.61
C GLU A 117 2.50 -2.37 -4.90
N PRO A 118 3.30 -2.10 -5.97
CA PRO A 118 4.39 -2.98 -6.34
C PRO A 118 5.07 -3.32 -5.05
N GLU A 119 4.93 -4.58 -4.61
CA GLU A 119 5.27 -4.93 -3.24
C GLU A 119 6.68 -4.38 -3.13
N ARG A 120 6.90 -3.39 -2.26
CA ARG A 120 8.28 -3.03 -2.00
C ARG A 120 8.80 -4.34 -1.47
N VAL A 121 9.55 -5.07 -2.30
CA VAL A 121 10.15 -6.34 -1.93
C VAL A 121 11.08 -5.90 -0.84
N LEU A 122 10.56 -5.91 0.39
CA LEU A 122 11.28 -5.43 1.54
C LEU A 122 12.43 -6.40 1.59
N ALA A 123 13.61 -5.84 1.40
CA ALA A 123 14.79 -6.63 1.30
C ALA A 123 14.87 -7.46 2.59
N ASN A 124 15.27 -8.73 2.44
CA ASN A 124 15.34 -9.65 3.55
C ASN A 124 16.80 -9.71 4.02
N PRO A 125 17.17 -8.98 5.08
CA PRO A 125 18.52 -8.99 5.60
C PRO A 125 18.84 -10.24 6.41
N SER A 126 17.96 -11.24 6.45
CA SER A 126 18.17 -12.50 7.19
C SER A 126 19.12 -13.44 6.45
N PHE A 127 20.03 -14.07 7.18
CA PHE A 127 21.08 -14.95 6.63
C PHE A 127 21.41 -16.08 7.62
N THR A 128 22.13 -17.10 7.16
CA THR A 128 22.73 -18.13 8.03
C THR A 128 24.11 -17.67 8.49
N PHE A 129 24.32 -17.56 9.79
CA PHE A 129 25.65 -17.30 10.36
C PHE A 129 26.42 -18.62 10.49
N VAL A 130 27.68 -18.63 10.05
CA VAL A 130 28.56 -19.82 10.11
C VAL A 130 29.85 -19.49 10.84
N ASN A 131 30.18 -20.30 11.85
CA ASN A 131 31.42 -20.16 12.60
C ASN A 131 32.55 -20.95 11.93
N ARG A 132 33.55 -20.25 11.35
CA ARG A 132 34.81 -20.83 10.82
C ARG A 132 36.06 -20.32 11.52
N THR A 133 35.94 -19.82 12.75
CA THR A 133 37.07 -19.32 13.56
C THR A 133 37.97 -20.42 14.13
N GLY A 134 37.50 -21.68 14.12
CA GLY A 134 38.16 -22.78 14.81
C GLY A 134 37.88 -22.84 16.32
N GLU A 135 37.20 -21.84 16.89
CA GLU A 135 36.85 -21.74 18.31
C GLU A 135 35.33 -21.73 18.52
N ALA A 136 34.85 -22.12 19.70
CA ALA A 136 33.42 -22.04 20.03
C ALA A 136 33.00 -20.60 20.36
N ILE A 137 31.90 -20.15 19.78
CA ILE A 137 31.31 -18.83 20.05
C ILE A 137 30.25 -19.00 21.16
N ARG A 138 30.35 -18.17 22.20
CA ARG A 138 29.45 -18.19 23.36
C ARG A 138 28.21 -17.33 23.12
N GLU A 139 28.38 -16.15 22.55
CA GLU A 139 27.30 -15.18 22.32
C GLU A 139 27.41 -14.58 20.92
N ILE A 140 26.26 -14.37 20.27
CA ILE A 140 26.17 -13.73 18.96
C ILE A 140 25.14 -12.60 19.07
N TYR A 141 25.56 -11.38 18.77
CA TYR A 141 24.68 -10.22 18.66
C TYR A 141 24.66 -9.75 17.21
N VAL A 142 23.46 -9.55 16.67
CA VAL A 142 23.27 -9.04 15.30
C VAL A 142 22.18 -7.98 15.31
N SER A 143 22.48 -6.80 14.81
CA SER A 143 21.54 -5.68 14.68
C SER A 143 21.67 -5.04 13.31
N LEU A 144 20.57 -4.55 12.74
CA LEU A 144 20.65 -3.67 11.58
C LEU A 144 21.47 -2.42 11.95
N THR A 145 22.21 -1.87 11.00
CA THR A 145 23.02 -0.65 11.21
C THR A 145 22.18 0.57 11.60
N SER A 146 20.89 0.56 11.25
CA SER A 146 19.92 1.57 11.68
C SER A 146 19.58 1.51 13.18
N ASN A 147 19.89 0.39 13.83
CA ASN A 147 19.59 0.19 15.25
C ASN A 147 20.82 0.55 16.09
N ARG A 148 20.60 1.39 17.12
CA ARG A 148 21.67 1.80 18.05
C ARG A 148 22.02 0.75 19.10
N ASN A 149 21.16 -0.25 19.29
CA ASN A 149 21.29 -1.29 20.29
C ASN A 149 21.50 -2.65 19.63
N TRP A 150 22.40 -3.44 20.21
CA TRP A 150 22.70 -4.81 19.77
C TRP A 150 21.54 -5.80 19.94
N GLY A 151 20.68 -5.54 20.91
CA GLY A 151 19.61 -6.46 21.30
C GLY A 151 20.12 -7.64 22.10
N ASN A 152 19.33 -8.72 22.12
CA ASN A 152 19.64 -9.93 22.86
C ASN A 152 20.61 -10.83 22.08
N ASP A 153 21.33 -11.67 22.81
CA ASP A 153 22.08 -12.78 22.23
C ASP A 153 21.15 -13.70 21.43
N ARG A 154 21.62 -14.09 20.24
CA ARG A 154 20.90 -14.91 19.27
C ARG A 154 20.96 -16.41 19.57
N LEU A 155 21.95 -16.86 20.34
CA LEU A 155 22.08 -18.26 20.76
C LEU A 155 21.22 -18.56 22.01
N GLY A 156 21.16 -17.60 22.93
CA GLY A 156 20.48 -17.74 24.20
C GLY A 156 21.38 -18.38 25.26
N PRO A 157 20.95 -18.34 26.54
CA PRO A 157 21.84 -18.50 27.70
C PRO A 157 22.42 -19.92 27.92
N ARG A 158 22.02 -20.90 27.12
CA ARG A 158 22.42 -22.32 27.27
C ARG A 158 23.00 -22.93 26.00
N GLN A 159 23.19 -22.12 24.96
CA GLN A 159 23.69 -22.61 23.67
C GLN A 159 25.02 -21.94 23.36
N ILE A 160 25.88 -22.69 22.68
CA ILE A 160 27.10 -22.20 22.06
C ILE A 160 27.08 -22.60 20.59
N LEU A 161 27.81 -21.85 19.75
CA LEU A 161 28.01 -22.22 18.35
C LEU A 161 29.41 -22.83 18.18
N PRO A 162 29.54 -24.17 18.07
CA PRO A 162 30.85 -24.82 17.93
C PRO A 162 31.52 -24.45 16.60
N PRO A 163 32.83 -24.72 16.46
CA PRO A 163 33.53 -24.60 15.17
C PRO A 163 32.81 -25.40 14.08
N GLY A 164 32.61 -24.80 12.91
CA GLY A 164 31.85 -25.39 11.79
C GLY A 164 30.33 -25.34 11.97
N GLY A 165 29.83 -24.92 13.14
CA GLY A 165 28.40 -24.76 13.40
C GLY A 165 27.79 -23.59 12.64
N SER A 166 26.49 -23.69 12.37
CA SER A 166 25.71 -22.65 11.69
C SER A 166 24.35 -22.43 12.35
N MET A 167 23.82 -21.20 12.28
CA MET A 167 22.47 -20.90 12.74
C MET A 167 21.76 -19.84 11.88
N PRO A 168 20.42 -19.86 11.78
CA PRO A 168 19.68 -18.83 11.05
C PRO A 168 19.53 -17.53 11.88
N ILE A 169 19.91 -16.40 11.32
CA ILE A 169 19.69 -15.07 11.89
C ILE A 169 18.48 -14.44 11.22
N SER A 170 17.42 -14.23 12.00
CA SER A 170 16.20 -13.54 11.53
C SER A 170 16.26 -12.05 11.88
N LEU A 171 16.17 -11.22 10.85
CA LEU A 171 16.13 -9.76 10.97
C LEU A 171 14.84 -9.22 10.34
N PRO A 172 14.30 -8.09 10.86
CA PRO A 172 13.09 -7.50 10.30
C PRO A 172 13.34 -7.09 8.85
N ARG A 173 12.41 -7.44 7.95
CA ARG A 173 12.44 -7.01 6.56
C ARG A 173 12.28 -5.49 6.49
N GLY A 174 12.98 -4.84 5.56
CA GLY A 174 12.93 -3.38 5.45
C GLY A 174 13.77 -2.84 4.30
N SER A 175 14.07 -1.55 4.36
CA SER A 175 14.95 -0.85 3.40
C SER A 175 16.43 -0.90 3.78
N VAL A 176 16.78 -1.43 4.96
CA VAL A 176 18.16 -1.52 5.46
C VAL A 176 18.69 -2.92 5.21
N CYS A 177 19.76 -3.00 4.43
CA CYS A 177 20.43 -4.24 4.04
C CYS A 177 21.81 -4.41 4.66
N THR A 178 22.14 -3.60 5.65
CA THR A 178 23.41 -3.71 6.36
C THR A 178 23.19 -4.05 7.81
N ALA A 179 24.00 -4.97 8.31
CA ALA A 179 23.98 -5.43 9.68
C ALA A 179 25.35 -5.25 10.34
N ASP A 180 25.31 -4.97 11.63
CA ASP A 180 26.43 -5.05 12.53
C ASP A 180 26.34 -6.38 13.28
N MET A 181 27.50 -6.98 13.51
CA MET A 181 27.64 -8.25 14.21
C MET A 181 28.72 -8.11 15.28
N ARG A 182 28.44 -8.67 16.46
CA ARG A 182 29.39 -8.80 17.56
C ARG A 182 29.32 -10.22 18.09
N ILE A 183 30.48 -10.83 18.30
CA ILE A 183 30.59 -12.15 18.92
C ILE A 183 31.39 -12.07 20.21
N VAL A 184 31.09 -12.98 21.12
CA VAL A 184 31.86 -13.20 22.35
C VAL A 184 32.29 -14.66 22.41
N PHE A 185 33.58 -14.91 22.55
CA PHE A 185 34.13 -16.25 22.67
C PHE A 185 34.04 -16.77 24.11
N MET A 186 34.37 -18.06 24.30
CA MET A 186 34.36 -18.70 25.61
C MET A 186 35.28 -18.02 26.63
N ASP A 187 36.41 -17.48 26.18
CA ASP A 187 37.39 -16.73 26.98
C ASP A 187 36.95 -15.28 27.30
N GLY A 188 35.80 -14.84 26.77
CA GLY A 188 35.29 -13.47 26.94
C GLY A 188 35.83 -12.45 25.92
N ARG A 189 36.70 -12.86 24.99
CA ARG A 189 37.18 -12.00 23.91
C ARG A 189 36.01 -11.59 23.01
N ILE A 190 35.99 -10.32 22.61
CA ILE A 190 34.93 -9.73 21.79
C ILE A 190 35.50 -9.37 20.42
N MET A 191 34.76 -9.71 19.37
CA MET A 191 35.05 -9.26 18.01
C MET A 191 33.80 -8.65 17.38
N GLU A 192 34.00 -7.62 16.57
CA GLU A 192 32.92 -6.92 15.88
C GLU A 192 33.19 -6.82 14.39
N GLN A 193 32.12 -6.87 13.61
CA GLN A 193 32.14 -6.55 12.20
C GLN A 193 30.93 -5.68 11.89
N ARG A 194 31.19 -4.50 11.32
CA ARG A 194 30.20 -3.45 11.11
C ARG A 194 29.86 -3.29 9.63
N ASN A 195 28.66 -2.80 9.35
CA ASN A 195 28.19 -2.45 8.00
C ASN A 195 28.30 -3.60 6.97
N VAL A 196 28.00 -4.83 7.37
CA VAL A 196 28.01 -5.98 6.46
C VAL A 196 26.73 -5.98 5.62
N GLU A 197 26.85 -6.03 4.29
CA GLU A 197 25.71 -6.19 3.38
C GLU A 197 25.15 -7.61 3.47
N THR A 198 23.86 -7.75 3.82
CA THR A 198 23.25 -9.05 4.11
C THR A 198 22.14 -9.46 3.15
N CYS A 199 21.59 -8.55 2.33
CA CYS A 199 20.49 -8.87 1.43
C CYS A 199 20.92 -9.65 0.19
N SER A 200 22.19 -9.54 -0.22
CA SER A 200 22.72 -10.28 -1.38
C SER A 200 23.36 -11.62 -0.99
N ILE A 201 23.39 -11.96 0.30
CA ILE A 201 24.00 -13.19 0.81
C ILE A 201 22.97 -14.06 1.51
N ARG A 202 23.13 -15.38 1.37
CA ARG A 202 22.35 -16.36 2.14
C ARG A 202 23.07 -16.83 3.39
N GLU A 203 24.39 -16.71 3.37
CA GLU A 203 25.30 -17.19 4.40
C GLU A 203 26.36 -16.13 4.68
N PHE A 204 26.59 -15.87 5.96
CA PHE A 204 27.71 -15.08 6.42
C PHE A 204 28.68 -15.97 7.19
N VAL A 205 29.91 -16.08 6.68
CA VAL A 205 30.97 -16.91 7.27
C VAL A 205 31.88 -16.06 8.13
N TRP A 206 31.81 -16.24 9.44
CA TRP A 206 32.74 -15.62 10.38
C TRP A 206 34.04 -16.42 10.43
N ARG A 207 35.18 -15.75 10.28
CA ARG A 207 36.52 -16.38 10.23
C ARG A 207 37.43 -15.79 11.29
#